data_AF-A0A2P2P183-F1
#
_entry.id   AF-A0A2P2P183-F1
#
_cell.length_a   1.000
_cell.length_b   1.000
_cell.length_c   1.000
_cell.angle_alpha   90.00
_cell.angle_beta   90.00
_cell.angle_gamma   90.00
#
_symmetry.space_group_name_H-M   'P 1'
#
loop_
_entity.id
_entity.type
_entity.pdbx_description
1 polymer ?
#
loop_
_entity_poly.entity_id
_entity_poly.type
_entity_poly.pdbx_seq_one_letter_code
_entity_poly.pdbx_strand_id
1 'polypeptide(L)' 'MTFFLGLQVHQSDSSIFVSQTKYAKEVLEKFSVDRCNPTSTPLAVNVKLTKDDKPD' A
#
# COMPACT_ATOMS: atom_id res chain seq x y z
N MET A 1 -9.63 -17.19 12.39
CA MET A 1 -8.85 -16.16 11.67
C MET A 1 -8.36 -15.16 12.70
N THR A 2 -7.05 -14.98 12.82
CA THR A 2 -6.42 -14.19 13.88
C THR A 2 -5.68 -13.01 13.27
N PHE A 3 -5.68 -11.87 13.97
CA PHE A 3 -5.00 -10.65 13.54
C PHE A 3 -3.94 -10.28 14.57
N PHE A 4 -2.70 -10.03 14.13
CA PHE A 4 -1.62 -9.56 15.01
C PHE A 4 -0.63 -8.70 14.23
N LEU A 5 -0.34 -7.49 14.70
CA LEU A 5 0.60 -6.55 14.07
C LEU A 5 0.41 -6.37 12.54
N GLY A 6 -0.85 -6.34 12.09
CA GLY A 6 -1.19 -6.22 10.65
C GLY A 6 -1.16 -7.53 9.86
N LEU A 7 -0.75 -8.64 10.46
CA LEU A 7 -0.82 -9.98 9.88
C LEU A 7 -2.20 -10.59 10.12
N GLN A 8 -2.79 -11.13 9.05
CA GLN A 8 -3.93 -12.03 9.07
C GLN A 8 -3.44 -13.46 8.96
N VAL A 9 -3.81 -14.29 9.92
CA VAL A 9 -3.50 -15.71 9.91
C VAL A 9 -4.79 -16.50 9.78
N HIS A 10 -4.87 -17.30 8.73
CA HIS A 10 -5.91 -18.28 8.50
C HIS A 10 -5.29 -19.67 8.58
N GLN A 11 -5.60 -20.41 9.64
CA GLN A 11 -5.13 -21.78 9.83
C GLN A 11 -6.24 -22.74 9.42
N SER A 12 -5.85 -23.79 8.71
CA SER A 12 -6.67 -24.93 8.33
C SER A 12 -5.92 -26.22 8.70
N ASP A 13 -6.60 -27.35 8.67
CA ASP A 13 -6.01 -28.64 9.09
C ASP A 13 -4.78 -29.05 8.26
N SER A 14 -4.65 -28.54 7.04
CA SER A 14 -3.56 -28.87 6.11
C SER A 14 -2.57 -27.73 5.88
N SER A 15 -2.90 -26.50 6.29
CA SER A 15 -2.07 -25.34 5.93
C SER A 15 -2.31 -24.12 6.79
N ILE A 16 -1.30 -23.26 6.84
CA ILE A 16 -1.38 -21.92 7.41
C ILE A 16 -1.23 -20.94 6.26
N PHE A 17 -2.26 -20.10 6.08
CA PHE A 17 -2.24 -18.98 5.16
C PHE A 17 -2.03 -17.68 5.93
N VAL A 18 -1.06 -16.88 5.50
CA VAL A 18 -0.77 -15.57 6.09
C VAL A 18 -0.95 -14.50 5.02
N SER A 19 -1.69 -13.44 5.36
CA SER A 19 -1.87 -12.28 4.48
C SER A 19 -1.72 -10.96 5.25
N GLN A 20 -1.52 -9.87 4.51
CA GLN A 20 -1.53 -8.51 5.05
C GLN A 20 -2.59 -7.64 4.37
N THR A 21 -3.59 -8.25 3.74
CA THR A 21 -4.52 -7.53 2.85
C THR A 21 -5.27 -6.39 3.55
N LYS A 22 -5.73 -6.58 4.80
CA LYS A 22 -6.38 -5.50 5.56
C LYS A 22 -5.39 -4.42 5.95
N TYR A 23 -4.20 -4.81 6.43
CA TYR A 23 -3.18 -3.85 6.82
C TYR A 23 -2.74 -2.98 5.64
N ALA A 24 -2.51 -3.58 4.47
CA ALA A 24 -2.18 -2.84 3.25
C ALA A 24 -3.29 -1.84 2.89
N LYS A 25 -4.57 -2.24 2.95
CA LYS A 25 -5.71 -1.33 2.72
C LYS A 25 -5.76 -0.18 3.73
N GLU A 26 -5.63 -0.48 5.01
CA GLU A 26 -5.62 0.54 6.09
C GLU A 26 -4.46 1.52 5.93
N VAL A 27 -3.28 1.06 5.47
CA VAL A 27 -2.14 1.94 5.17
C VAL A 27 -2.46 2.85 3.99
N LEU A 28 -3.03 2.32 2.90
CA LEU A 28 -3.41 3.14 1.74
C LEU A 28 -4.46 4.19 2.11
N GLU A 29 -5.47 3.82 2.88
CA GLU A 29 -6.51 4.73 3.38
C GLU A 29 -5.92 5.80 4.32
N LYS A 30 -5.03 5.42 5.24
CA LYS A 30 -4.39 6.34 6.20
C LYS A 30 -3.61 7.45 5.52
N PHE A 31 -3.00 7.18 4.37
CA PHE A 31 -2.24 8.17 3.60
C PHE A 31 -3.04 8.73 2.41
N SER A 32 -4.34 8.43 2.31
CA SER A 32 -5.23 8.89 1.24
C SER A 32 -4.73 8.56 -0.17
N VAL A 33 -4.06 7.41 -0.32
CA VAL A 33 -3.54 6.89 -1.60
C VAL A 33 -4.32 5.69 -2.12
N ASP A 34 -5.41 5.32 -1.46
CA ASP A 34 -6.34 4.26 -1.85
C ASP A 34 -7.01 4.52 -3.21
N ARG A 35 -7.14 5.79 -3.62
CA ARG A 35 -7.71 6.22 -4.90
C ARG A 35 -6.69 6.70 -5.93
N CYS A 36 -5.39 6.62 -5.61
CA CYS A 36 -4.36 6.98 -6.58
C CYS A 36 -4.32 5.98 -7.74
N ASN A 37 -3.83 6.45 -8.89
CA ASN A 37 -3.59 5.57 -10.02
C ASN A 37 -2.56 4.48 -9.61
N PRO A 38 -2.87 3.19 -9.82
CA PRO A 38 -1.95 2.13 -9.51
C PRO A 38 -0.70 2.25 -10.41
N THR A 39 0.47 2.08 -9.81
CA THR A 39 1.75 2.05 -10.52
C THR A 39 2.64 0.98 -9.90
N SER A 40 3.39 0.25 -10.74
CA SER A 40 4.41 -0.70 -10.29
C SER A 40 5.62 -0.01 -9.68
N THR A 41 5.84 1.25 -10.05
CA THR A 41 6.98 2.05 -9.63
C THR A 41 6.45 3.38 -9.07
N PRO A 42 6.30 3.50 -7.75
CA PRO A 42 5.86 4.75 -7.14
C PRO A 42 6.89 5.85 -7.37
N LEU A 43 6.41 7.09 -7.45
CA LEU A 43 7.28 8.25 -7.49
C LEU A 43 8.13 8.28 -6.22
N ALA A 44 9.39 8.71 -6.34
CA ALA A 44 10.23 8.89 -5.17
C ALA A 44 9.57 9.86 -4.18
N VAL A 45 9.73 9.59 -2.89
CA VAL A 45 9.21 10.44 -1.83
C VAL A 45 9.79 11.85 -1.95
N ASN A 46 8.96 12.87 -1.75
CA ASN A 46 9.34 14.28 -1.78
C ASN A 46 9.74 14.85 -3.16
N VAL A 47 9.42 14.18 -4.27
CA VAL A 47 9.58 14.79 -5.59
C VAL A 47 8.59 15.95 -5.74
N LYS A 48 9.11 17.17 -5.86
CA LYS A 48 8.33 18.33 -6.27
C LYS A 48 8.25 18.35 -7.79
N LEU A 49 7.05 18.11 -8.32
CA LEU A 49 6.78 18.32 -9.74
C LEU A 49 6.55 19.81 -9.96
N THR A 50 7.43 20.44 -10.74
CA THR A 50 7.19 21.78 -11.30
C THR A 50 6.62 21.61 -12.70
N LYS A 51 5.67 22.47 -13.08
CA LYS A 51 5.33 22.65 -14.49
C LYS A 51 6.41 23.57 -15.04
N ASP A 52 7.36 23.03 -15.80
CA ASP A 52 8.27 23.88 -16.56
C ASP A 52 7.48 24.61 -17.64
N ASP A 53 7.20 25.89 -17.39
CA ASP A 53 6.75 26.86 -18.38
C ASP A 53 7.86 27.92 -18.56
N LYS A 54 9.06 27.50 -19.02
CA LYS A 54 9.96 28.27 -19.93
C LYS A 54 11.30 27.56 -20.21
N PRO A 55 11.85 27.72 -21.43
CA PRO A 55 13.26 27.47 -21.69
C PRO A 55 14.11 28.57 -21.02
N ASP A 56 15.32 28.20 -20.61
CA ASP A 56 16.35 29.07 -20.01
C ASP A 56 16.53 30.43 -20.72
#